data_AF-A0A842YBD1-F1
#
_entry.id   AF-A0A842YBD1-F1
#
_cell.length_a   1.000
_cell.length_b   1.000
_cell.length_c   1.000
_cell.angle_alpha   90.00
_cell.angle_beta   90.00
_cell.angle_gamma   90.00
#
_symmetry.space_group_name_H-M   'P 1'
#
loop_
_entity.id
_entity.type
_entity.pdbx_description
1 polymer ?
#
loop_
_entity_poly.entity_id
_entity_poly.type
_entity_poly.pdbx_seq_one_letter_code
_entity_poly.pdbx_strand_id
1 'polypeptide(L)' 'MGESRENTLEGVLNELQGSIPEIEACAIVSVEGLPIVSALPTDVDEAKVAAMTAAMLTLGEKAAMELG' A
#
# COMPACT_ATOMS: atom_id res chain seq x y z
N MET A 1 -9.57 24.33 -12.31
CA MET A 1 -10.37 23.46 -11.43
C MET A 1 -9.38 22.62 -10.65
N GLY A 2 -9.36 22.72 -9.32
CA GLY A 2 -8.55 21.80 -8.51
C GLY A 2 -9.18 20.41 -8.57
N GLU A 3 -8.38 19.36 -8.71
CA GLU A 3 -8.88 17.99 -8.54
C GLU A 3 -9.61 17.90 -7.20
N SER A 4 -10.87 17.43 -7.24
CA SER A 4 -11.58 17.03 -6.03
C SER A 4 -10.69 16.05 -5.26
N ARG A 5 -10.52 16.25 -3.96
CA ARG A 5 -9.60 15.45 -3.12
C ARG A 5 -9.84 13.93 -3.25
N GLU A 6 -11.08 13.56 -3.56
CA GLU A 6 -11.57 12.21 -3.87
C GLU A 6 -10.93 11.56 -5.12
N ASN A 7 -10.46 12.35 -6.10
CA ASN A 7 -9.81 11.84 -7.31
C ASN A 7 -8.29 11.64 -7.15
N THR A 8 -7.74 11.93 -5.97
CA THR A 8 -6.31 11.70 -5.68
C THR A 8 -6.12 10.32 -5.07
N LEU A 9 -4.94 9.70 -5.28
CA LEU A 9 -4.63 8.40 -4.66
C LEU A 9 -4.70 8.48 -3.12
N GLU A 10 -4.33 9.62 -2.53
CA GLU A 10 -4.46 9.87 -1.10
C GLU A 10 -5.92 9.90 -0.66
N GLY A 11 -6.80 10.52 -1.45
CA GLY A 11 -8.25 10.51 -1.23
C GLY A 11 -8.82 9.10 -1.20
N VAL A 12 -8.44 8.28 -2.18
CA VAL A 12 -8.87 6.88 -2.27
C VAL A 12 -8.42 6.07 -1.04
N LEU A 13 -7.17 6.24 -0.58
CA LEU A 13 -6.69 5.55 0.63
C LEU A 13 -7.42 5.98 1.90
N ASN A 14 -7.77 7.26 2.00
CA ASN A 14 -8.54 7.77 3.14
C ASN A 14 -9.99 7.28 3.12
N GLU A 15 -10.63 7.21 1.94
CA GLU A 15 -11.96 6.64 1.78
C GLU A 15 -11.98 5.15 2.14
N LEU A 16 -10.98 4.38 1.70
CA LEU A 16 -10.84 2.96 2.01
C LEU A 16 -10.75 2.72 3.52
N GLN A 17 -9.87 3.45 4.22
CA GLN A 17 -9.75 3.37 5.68
C GLN A 17 -11.03 3.82 6.40
N GLY A 18 -11.68 4.88 5.91
CA GLY A 18 -12.94 5.36 6.49
C GLY A 18 -14.10 4.38 6.30
N SER A 19 -14.08 3.58 5.24
CA SER A 19 -15.15 2.64 4.90
C SER A 19 -15.05 1.29 5.63
N ILE A 20 -13.85 0.92 6.08
CA ILE A 20 -13.58 -0.39 6.72
C ILE A 20 -12.85 -0.16 8.05
N PRO A 21 -13.57 -0.19 9.18
CA PRO A 21 -13.02 0.11 10.51
C PRO A 21 -11.83 -0.75 10.94
N GLU A 22 -11.70 -1.95 10.38
CA GLU A 22 -10.64 -2.91 10.71
C GLU A 22 -9.32 -2.65 9.97
N ILE A 23 -9.30 -1.74 8.99
CA ILE A 23 -8.06 -1.38 8.29
C ILE A 23 -7.25 -0.43 9.18
N GLU A 24 -6.07 -0.89 9.58
CA GLU A 24 -5.16 -0.11 10.45
C GLU A 24 -4.25 0.85 9.67
N ALA A 25 -3.98 0.52 8.40
CA ALA A 25 -3.05 1.27 7.56
C ALA A 25 -3.27 0.94 6.08
N CYS A 26 -2.98 1.87 5.19
CA CYS A 26 -3.01 1.66 3.75
C CYS A 26 -1.80 2.24 3.05
N ALA A 27 -1.30 1.57 2.03
CA ALA A 27 -0.24 2.08 1.16
C ALA A 27 -0.38 1.54 -0.25
N ILE A 28 -0.04 2.38 -1.23
CA ILE A 28 0.18 2.01 -2.62
C ILE A 28 1.69 2.02 -2.83
N VAL A 29 2.21 0.89 -3.29
CA VAL A 29 3.64 0.65 -3.48
C VAL A 29 3.88 0.10 -4.88
N SER A 30 5.05 0.40 -5.45
CA SER A 30 5.48 -0.22 -6.70
C SER A 30 5.88 -1.67 -6.48
N VAL A 31 5.96 -2.45 -7.56
CA VAL A 31 6.42 -3.85 -7.52
C VAL A 31 7.88 -3.97 -7.08
N GLU A 32 8.67 -2.91 -7.27
CA GLU A 32 10.06 -2.80 -6.80
C GLU A 32 10.16 -2.40 -5.32
N GLY A 33 9.03 -2.15 -4.64
CA GLY A 33 9.01 -1.74 -3.23
C GLY A 33 9.27 -0.26 -3.00
N LEU A 34 8.95 0.59 -3.99
CA LEU A 34 9.01 2.05 -3.83
C LEU A 34 7.63 2.57 -3.38
N PRO A 35 7.55 3.41 -2.34
CA PRO A 35 6.28 4.01 -1.95
C PRO A 35 5.75 5.01 -2.99
N ILE A 36 4.45 4.97 -3.25
CA ILE A 36 3.75 5.89 -4.18
C ILE A 36 2.87 6.86 -3.39
N VAL A 37 2.02 6.31 -2.52
CA VAL A 37 1.22 7.07 -1.55
C VAL A 37 0.96 6.18 -0.36
N SER A 38 0.85 6.75 0.82
CA SER A 38 0.51 6.00 1.99
C SER A 38 -0.32 6.81 2.97
N ALA A 39 -1.11 6.10 3.74
CA ALA A 39 -1.88 6.60 4.85
C ALA A 39 -1.62 5.61 6.00
N LEU A 40 -0.47 5.81 6.62
CA LEU A 40 0.09 4.97 7.67
C LEU A 40 0.08 5.73 9.01
N PRO A 41 0.04 5.01 10.15
CA PRO A 41 0.31 5.60 11.46
C PRO A 41 1.67 6.32 11.49
N THR A 42 1.79 7.36 12.33
CA THR A 42 2.99 8.22 12.40
C THR A 42 4.26 7.52 12.86
N ASP A 43 4.14 6.36 13.50
CA ASP A 43 5.24 5.52 13.98
C ASP A 43 5.70 4.49 12.93
N VAL A 44 5.00 4.39 11.79
CA VAL A 44 5.30 3.43 10.74
C VAL A 44 6.15 4.09 9.65
N ASP A 45 7.26 3.42 9.31
CA ASP A 45 8.16 3.85 8.24
C ASP A 45 7.66 3.29 6.89
N GLU A 46 7.17 4.19 6.04
CA GLU A 46 6.64 3.88 4.72
C GLU A 46 7.64 3.12 3.83
N ALA A 47 8.92 3.50 3.86
CA ALA A 47 9.95 2.84 3.06
C ALA A 47 10.20 1.40 3.53
N LYS A 48 10.13 1.17 4.85
CA LYS A 48 10.21 -0.20 5.38
C LYS A 48 9.01 -1.04 4.97
N VAL A 49 7.80 -0.50 5.08
CA VAL A 49 6.57 -1.21 4.68
C VAL A 49 6.62 -1.59 3.20
N ALA A 50 7.00 -0.66 2.33
CA ALA A 50 7.11 -0.92 0.89
C ALA A 50 8.16 -1.99 0.55
N ALA A 51 9.32 -1.97 1.21
CA ALA A 51 10.33 -3.01 1.03
C ALA A 51 9.84 -4.40 1.50
N MET A 52 9.13 -4.46 2.64
CA MET A 52 8.57 -5.71 3.15
C MET A 52 7.53 -6.30 2.21
N THR A 53 6.61 -5.49 1.69
CA THR A 53 5.56 -5.97 0.78
C THR A 53 6.12 -6.43 -0.57
N ALA A 54 7.12 -5.76 -1.12
CA ALA A 54 7.82 -6.23 -2.32
C ALA A 54 8.54 -7.56 -2.10
N ALA A 55 9.16 -7.75 -0.93
CA ALA A 55 9.75 -9.03 -0.55
C ALA A 55 8.69 -10.14 -0.41
N MET A 56 7.53 -9.83 0.18
CA MET A 56 6.41 -10.77 0.29
C MET A 56 5.88 -11.17 -1.08
N LEU A 57 5.70 -10.21 -2.01
CA LEU A 57 5.29 -10.49 -3.38
C LEU A 57 6.28 -11.42 -4.07
N THR A 58 7.58 -11.09 -4.02
CA THR A 58 8.65 -11.91 -4.60
C THR A 58 8.65 -13.34 -4.05
N LEU A 59 8.44 -13.50 -2.74
CA LEU A 59 8.37 -14.80 -2.09
C LEU A 59 7.14 -15.59 -2.56
N GLY A 60 5.97 -14.93 -2.63
CA GLY A 60 4.73 -15.52 -3.11
C GLY A 60 4.82 -15.98 -4.56
N GLU A 61 5.39 -15.18 -5.44
CA GLU A 61 5.64 -15.53 -6.85
C GLU A 61 6.53 -16.77 -6.97
N LYS A 62 7.63 -16.83 -6.19
CA LYS A 62 8.50 -18.02 -6.15
C LYS A 62 7.74 -19.25 -5.66
N ALA A 63 6.99 -19.13 -4.57
CA ALA A 63 6.21 -20.25 -4.04
C ALA A 63 5.17 -20.76 -5.06
N ALA A 64 4.49 -19.85 -5.76
CA ALA A 64 3.52 -20.21 -6.80
C ALA A 64 4.19 -20.93 -7.99
N MET A 65 5.38 -20.50 -8.41
CA MET A 65 6.14 -21.16 -9.48
C MET A 65 6.64 -22.56 -9.11
N GLU A 66 6.97 -22.81 -7.84
CA GLU A 66 7.46 -24.12 -7.38
C GLU A 66 6.32 -25.12 -7.13
N LEU A 67 5.09 -24.64 -6.86
CA LEU A 67 3.92 -25.48 -6.57
C LEU A 67 3.03 -25.77 -7.79
N GLY A 68 3.15 -24.99 -8.86
CA GLY A 68 2.41 -25.16 -10.12
C GLY A 68 3.16 -26.02 -11.14
#